data_AF-A0A2V8R2A3-F1
#
_entry.id   AF-A0A2V8R2A3-F1
#
_cell.length_a   1.000
_cell.length_b   1.000
_cell.length_c   1.000
_cell.angle_alpha   90.00
_cell.angle_beta   90.00
_cell.angle_gamma   90.00
#
_symmetry.space_group_name_H-M   'P 1'
#
loop_
_entity.id
_entity.type
_entity.pdbx_description
1 polymer ?
#
loop_
_entity_poly.entity_id
_entity_poly.type
_entity_poly.pdbx_seq_one_letter_code
_entity_poly.pdbx_strand_id
1 'polypeptide(L)'
;MVLGLVTPAVEAQDSKDKKKSPPDGTPVLWRAPDDLPARNLYLGPGGEEMKPDLTSVTFESDETGGYSVKWQVRDGSGKKWTAKLGREAQAETAAVRLMWAVGYMTEVNYLVPCAHIRGAPKPRKDVERCEGDGFRNVRFKTRPEGEKNVGNWNWKQNPFFRTKEFGGLLVMMALLNNWDLKEENNKIFYVPGEGGGRGELRYMVTDLGASFGQVKVNAPVLWRILRNRNDPQDYARDPFLEDVKGGRVNFFYTGKQGDLFDDIGVDEARWIGNLLSKLSDRQIGDAFRAANYTPEEVRLLSGAVRARINELASVGGPTTAR
;
A
#
# COMPACT_ATOMS: atom_id res chain seq x y z
N MET A 1 -54.13 25.70 -43.47
CA MET A 1 -53.09 24.64 -43.46
C MET A 1 -52.04 25.07 -42.44
N VAL A 2 -52.16 24.58 -41.21
CA VAL A 2 -51.20 24.84 -40.12
C VAL A 2 -50.72 23.46 -39.66
N LEU A 3 -49.45 23.15 -39.92
CA LEU A 3 -48.82 21.90 -39.51
C LEU A 3 -48.47 22.01 -38.01
N GLY A 4 -49.19 21.31 -37.15
CA GLY A 4 -48.82 21.09 -35.76
C GLY A 4 -47.89 19.89 -35.64
N LEU A 5 -46.62 20.12 -35.33
CA LEU A 5 -45.66 19.08 -34.97
C LEU A 5 -45.96 18.57 -33.57
N VAL A 6 -46.45 17.33 -33.46
CA VAL A 6 -46.53 16.59 -32.20
C VAL A 6 -45.27 15.75 -32.09
N THR A 7 -44.38 16.09 -31.16
CA THR A 7 -43.26 15.26 -30.77
C THR A 7 -43.70 14.32 -29.63
N PRO A 8 -43.47 13.00 -29.73
CA PRO A 8 -43.75 12.10 -28.63
C PRO A 8 -42.71 12.33 -27.53
N ALA A 9 -43.18 12.56 -26.30
CA ALA A 9 -42.34 12.55 -25.12
C ALA A 9 -41.86 11.12 -24.88
N VAL A 10 -40.57 10.87 -25.12
CA VAL A 10 -39.89 9.66 -24.66
C VAL A 10 -39.66 9.84 -23.16
N GLU A 11 -40.43 9.13 -22.35
CA GLU A 11 -40.11 8.94 -20.92
C GLU A 11 -38.75 8.25 -20.82
N ALA A 12 -37.74 9.03 -20.45
CA ALA A 12 -36.46 8.49 -20.04
C ALA A 12 -36.69 7.70 -18.75
N GLN A 13 -36.67 6.36 -18.84
CA GLN A 13 -36.53 5.49 -17.69
C GLN A 13 -35.18 5.75 -17.05
N ASP A 14 -35.19 6.62 -16.06
CA ASP A 14 -34.08 6.94 -15.18
C ASP A 14 -33.79 5.69 -14.32
N SER A 15 -32.95 4.78 -14.84
CA SER A 15 -32.48 3.61 -14.10
C SER A 15 -31.50 4.08 -13.02
N LYS A 16 -32.06 4.62 -11.93
CA LYS A 16 -31.34 4.81 -10.67
C LYS A 16 -30.94 3.43 -10.18
N ASP A 17 -29.69 3.06 -10.46
CA ASP A 17 -28.97 2.06 -9.70
C ASP A 17 -29.12 2.43 -8.22
N LYS A 18 -30.04 1.76 -7.52
CA LYS A 18 -30.14 1.84 -6.07
C LYS A 18 -28.78 1.37 -5.56
N LYS A 19 -27.93 2.30 -5.10
CA LYS A 19 -26.73 1.99 -4.31
C LYS A 19 -27.17 1.00 -3.24
N LYS A 20 -26.83 -0.28 -3.42
CA LYS A 20 -27.03 -1.30 -2.39
C LYS A 20 -26.34 -0.76 -1.14
N SER A 21 -27.06 -0.72 -0.02
CA SER A 21 -26.46 -0.37 1.26
C SER A 21 -25.20 -1.23 1.45
N PRO A 22 -24.08 -0.65 1.93
CA PRO A 22 -22.88 -1.44 2.17
C PRO A 22 -23.22 -2.63 3.06
N PRO A 23 -22.63 -3.81 2.81
CA PRO A 23 -22.87 -4.98 3.65
C PRO A 23 -22.51 -4.65 5.10
N ASP A 24 -23.36 -5.11 6.03
CA ASP A 24 -23.13 -4.94 7.45
C ASP A 24 -21.97 -5.84 7.89
N GLY A 25 -21.04 -5.28 8.67
CA GLY A 25 -19.84 -5.99 9.11
C GLY A 25 -19.13 -5.26 10.25
N THR A 26 -18.23 -5.97 10.93
CA THR A 26 -17.39 -5.40 11.97
C THR A 26 -16.23 -4.62 11.33
N PRO A 27 -16.06 -3.33 11.61
CA PRO A 27 -14.91 -2.57 11.11
C PRO A 27 -13.61 -3.14 11.66
N VAL A 28 -12.63 -3.39 10.79
CA VAL A 28 -11.28 -3.84 11.19
C VAL A 28 -10.21 -3.05 10.43
N LEU A 29 -9.34 -2.36 11.17
CA LEU A 29 -8.15 -1.68 10.64
C LEU A 29 -6.88 -2.52 10.85
N TRP A 30 -6.80 -3.17 12.00
CA TRP A 30 -5.60 -3.79 12.53
C TRP A 30 -5.96 -5.03 13.36
N ARG A 31 -5.07 -6.02 13.39
CA ARG A 31 -5.10 -7.15 14.33
C ARG A 31 -3.73 -7.38 14.91
N ALA A 32 -3.68 -7.82 16.17
CA ALA A 32 -2.44 -8.25 16.79
C ALA A 32 -1.77 -9.35 15.96
N PRO A 33 -0.50 -9.17 15.55
CA PRO A 33 0.25 -10.23 14.90
C PRO A 33 0.87 -11.15 15.95
N ASP A 34 0.22 -12.28 16.22
CA ASP A 34 0.64 -13.25 17.26
C ASP A 34 1.93 -14.03 16.89
N ASP A 35 2.36 -13.93 15.64
CA ASP A 35 3.41 -14.74 15.01
C ASP A 35 4.61 -13.92 14.51
N LEU A 36 4.77 -12.67 14.97
CA LEU A 36 5.80 -11.73 14.47
C LEU A 36 7.20 -12.35 14.23
N PRO A 37 7.80 -13.10 15.19
CA PRO A 37 9.12 -13.71 14.97
C PRO A 37 9.14 -14.79 13.89
N ALA A 38 7.99 -15.41 13.59
CA ALA A 38 7.83 -16.46 12.59
C ALA A 38 7.32 -15.96 11.23
N ARG A 39 6.86 -14.70 11.14
CA ARG A 39 6.32 -14.13 9.89
C ARG A 39 7.31 -14.18 8.75
N ASN A 40 6.85 -14.71 7.61
CA ASN A 40 7.63 -14.75 6.38
C ASN A 40 7.37 -13.52 5.52
N LEU A 41 8.18 -12.47 5.70
CA LEU A 41 8.05 -11.23 4.94
C LEU A 41 8.43 -11.37 3.46
N TYR A 42 9.11 -12.47 3.06
CA TYR A 42 9.36 -12.74 1.65
C TYR A 42 8.05 -13.11 0.92
N LEU A 43 7.25 -13.99 1.53
CA LEU A 43 5.97 -14.47 0.99
C LEU A 43 4.80 -13.52 1.29
N GLY A 44 4.84 -12.83 2.42
CA GLY A 44 3.83 -11.86 2.84
C GLY A 44 2.43 -12.45 3.04
N PRO A 45 1.35 -11.64 2.93
CA PRO A 45 0.01 -12.03 3.35
C PRO A 45 -0.60 -13.22 2.59
N GLY A 46 -0.13 -13.53 1.39
CA GLY A 46 -0.65 -14.64 0.60
C GLY A 46 0.12 -15.96 0.73
N GLY A 47 1.23 -16.00 1.47
CA GLY A 47 2.02 -17.21 1.66
C GLY A 47 2.60 -17.82 0.37
N GLU A 48 2.83 -19.14 0.38
CA GLU A 48 3.27 -19.86 -0.82
C GLU A 48 2.07 -20.14 -1.75
N GLU A 49 0.93 -20.49 -1.15
CA GLU A 49 -0.27 -21.00 -1.81
C GLU A 49 -0.92 -20.01 -2.77
N MET A 50 -0.75 -18.70 -2.55
CA MET A 50 -1.35 -17.70 -3.43
C MET A 50 -0.42 -17.20 -4.52
N LYS A 51 0.82 -17.69 -4.66
CA LYS A 51 1.73 -17.21 -5.72
C LYS A 51 1.11 -17.35 -7.12
N PRO A 52 1.42 -16.44 -8.06
CA PRO A 52 0.95 -16.56 -9.44
C PRO A 52 1.60 -17.78 -10.11
N ASP A 53 0.79 -18.53 -10.87
CA ASP A 53 1.31 -19.58 -11.76
C ASP A 53 1.89 -18.96 -13.04
N LEU A 54 3.21 -18.88 -13.11
CA LEU A 54 3.92 -18.22 -14.20
C LEU A 54 4.12 -19.10 -15.45
N THR A 55 3.59 -20.33 -15.48
CA THR A 55 3.71 -21.21 -16.67
C THR A 55 3.08 -20.59 -17.92
N SER A 56 2.00 -19.81 -17.77
CA SER A 56 1.39 -19.03 -18.85
C SER A 56 0.60 -17.86 -18.29
N VAL A 57 1.11 -16.64 -18.42
CA VAL A 57 0.35 -15.43 -18.08
C VAL A 57 -0.21 -14.79 -19.35
N THR A 58 -1.53 -14.57 -19.40
CA THR A 58 -2.23 -13.99 -20.56
C THR A 58 -2.88 -12.67 -20.21
N PHE A 59 -2.72 -11.68 -21.09
CA PHE A 59 -3.44 -10.41 -21.00
C PHE A 59 -4.95 -10.61 -21.19
N GLU A 60 -5.76 -9.95 -20.35
CA GLU A 60 -7.23 -9.93 -20.49
C GLU A 60 -7.73 -8.55 -20.89
N SER A 61 -7.32 -7.50 -20.17
CA SER A 61 -7.78 -6.14 -20.44
C SER A 61 -6.85 -5.08 -19.86
N ASP A 62 -6.95 -3.86 -20.38
CA ASP A 62 -6.32 -2.69 -19.75
C ASP A 62 -7.14 -2.26 -18.52
N GLU A 63 -6.47 -1.80 -17.46
CA GLU A 63 -7.13 -1.13 -16.35
C GLU A 63 -6.82 0.36 -16.41
N THR A 64 -7.82 1.12 -16.86
CA THR A 64 -7.68 2.56 -17.07
C THR A 64 -7.63 3.30 -15.73
N GLY A 65 -6.79 4.35 -15.68
CA GLY A 65 -6.64 5.24 -14.52
C GLY A 65 -5.39 5.02 -13.69
N GLY A 66 -5.02 6.05 -12.92
CA GLY A 66 -3.77 6.11 -12.17
C GLY A 66 -2.54 6.40 -13.04
N TYR A 67 -1.39 6.60 -12.39
CA TYR A 67 -0.15 6.97 -13.08
C TYR A 67 0.51 5.79 -13.80
N SER A 68 0.57 4.62 -13.17
CA SER A 68 1.28 3.44 -13.66
C SER A 68 0.46 2.62 -14.67
N VAL A 69 1.14 1.84 -15.51
CA VAL A 69 0.48 0.88 -16.42
C VAL A 69 -0.08 -0.27 -15.59
N LYS A 70 -1.35 -0.62 -15.81
CA LYS A 70 -2.04 -1.68 -15.08
C LYS A 70 -2.86 -2.51 -16.06
N TRP A 71 -2.75 -3.82 -15.93
CA TRP A 71 -3.48 -4.77 -16.77
C TRP A 71 -4.17 -5.81 -15.91
N GLN A 72 -5.34 -6.26 -16.34
CA GLN A 72 -5.90 -7.52 -15.88
C GLN A 72 -5.26 -8.64 -16.67
N VAL A 73 -4.74 -9.63 -15.93
CA VAL A 73 -4.09 -10.81 -16.50
C VAL A 73 -4.62 -12.05 -15.83
N ARG A 74 -4.48 -13.17 -16.52
CA ARG A 74 -4.78 -14.51 -16.02
C ARG A 74 -3.51 -15.34 -15.99
N ASP A 75 -3.27 -16.06 -14.92
CA ASP A 75 -2.10 -16.93 -14.77
C ASP A 75 -2.36 -18.37 -15.29
N GLY A 76 -1.35 -19.24 -15.22
CA GLY A 76 -1.43 -20.61 -15.75
C GLY A 76 -2.48 -21.49 -15.07
N SER A 77 -2.82 -21.17 -13.82
CA SER A 77 -3.85 -21.85 -13.04
C SER A 77 -5.26 -21.29 -13.30
N GLY A 78 -5.36 -20.25 -14.12
CA GLY A 78 -6.61 -19.56 -14.43
C GLY A 78 -6.98 -18.45 -13.44
N LYS A 79 -6.13 -18.12 -12.47
CA LYS A 79 -6.38 -17.07 -11.47
C LYS A 79 -6.21 -15.68 -12.08
N LYS A 80 -7.08 -14.75 -11.68
CA LYS A 80 -7.04 -13.36 -12.12
C LYS A 80 -6.16 -12.50 -11.23
N TRP A 81 -5.41 -11.61 -11.88
CA TRP A 81 -4.46 -10.71 -11.26
C TRP A 81 -4.53 -9.33 -11.89
N THR A 82 -4.34 -8.30 -11.07
CA THR A 82 -3.97 -6.97 -11.56
C THR A 82 -2.46 -6.87 -11.61
N ALA A 83 -1.89 -6.88 -12.81
CA ALA A 83 -0.47 -6.67 -13.05
C ALA A 83 -0.18 -5.17 -13.16
N LYS A 84 0.60 -4.62 -12.23
CA LYS A 84 1.08 -3.22 -12.24
C LYS A 84 2.54 -3.21 -12.69
N LEU A 85 2.84 -2.46 -13.75
CA LEU A 85 4.17 -2.31 -14.30
C LEU A 85 4.74 -0.94 -13.93
N GLY A 86 6.07 -0.88 -13.79
CA GLY A 86 6.83 0.35 -13.60
C GLY A 86 7.33 0.57 -12.17
N ARG A 87 7.88 1.77 -11.94
CA ARG A 87 8.71 2.11 -10.76
C ARG A 87 8.04 1.92 -9.39
N GLU A 88 6.72 1.89 -9.33
CA GLU A 88 5.98 1.72 -8.06
C GLU A 88 5.89 0.26 -7.62
N ALA A 89 6.15 -0.70 -8.51
CA ALA A 89 5.91 -2.12 -8.25
C ALA A 89 6.76 -2.66 -7.09
N GLN A 90 8.04 -2.29 -7.04
CA GLN A 90 8.96 -2.74 -5.98
C GLN A 90 8.59 -2.13 -4.63
N ALA A 91 8.48 -0.80 -4.57
CA ALA A 91 8.16 -0.07 -3.34
C ALA A 91 6.84 -0.52 -2.72
N GLU A 92 5.79 -0.67 -3.53
CA GLU A 92 4.49 -1.19 -3.11
C GLU A 92 4.59 -2.60 -2.49
N THR A 93 5.38 -3.49 -3.11
CA THR A 93 5.55 -4.87 -2.65
C THR A 93 6.18 -4.87 -1.26
N ALA A 94 7.32 -4.19 -1.10
CA ALA A 94 8.01 -4.11 0.19
C ALA A 94 7.16 -3.42 1.28
N ALA A 95 6.45 -2.34 0.93
CA ALA A 95 5.62 -1.60 1.87
C ALA A 95 4.46 -2.48 2.39
N VAL A 96 3.80 -3.24 1.52
CA VAL A 96 2.75 -4.20 1.91
C VAL A 96 3.30 -5.25 2.88
N ARG A 97 4.52 -5.76 2.67
CA ARG A 97 5.14 -6.74 3.59
C ARG A 97 5.34 -6.15 4.99
N LEU A 98 5.83 -4.92 5.10
CA LEU A 98 6.06 -4.25 6.39
C LEU A 98 4.75 -3.89 7.10
N MET A 99 3.75 -3.40 6.36
CA MET A 99 2.41 -3.13 6.90
C MET A 99 1.74 -4.39 7.45
N TRP A 100 1.77 -5.47 6.66
CA TRP A 100 1.25 -6.77 7.07
C TRP A 100 1.99 -7.33 8.27
N ALA A 101 3.32 -7.17 8.33
CA ALA A 101 4.13 -7.70 9.43
C ALA A 101 3.60 -7.24 10.78
N VAL A 102 3.26 -5.94 10.92
CA VAL A 102 2.79 -5.36 12.18
C VAL A 102 1.27 -5.45 12.37
N GLY A 103 0.53 -6.15 11.50
CA GLY A 103 -0.88 -6.47 11.72
C GLY A 103 -1.90 -5.58 11.02
N TYR A 104 -1.47 -4.64 10.17
CA TYR A 104 -2.42 -3.89 9.33
C TYR A 104 -2.95 -4.78 8.19
N MET A 105 -4.22 -4.56 7.85
CA MET A 105 -4.85 -5.23 6.73
C MET A 105 -4.25 -4.75 5.41
N THR A 106 -3.86 -5.69 4.54
CA THR A 106 -3.25 -5.40 3.24
C THR A 106 -3.78 -6.34 2.15
N GLU A 107 -3.65 -5.91 0.90
CA GLU A 107 -3.94 -6.77 -0.26
C GLU A 107 -2.80 -7.78 -0.49
N VAL A 108 -3.12 -8.91 -1.12
CA VAL A 108 -2.13 -9.90 -1.53
C VAL A 108 -1.42 -9.40 -2.78
N ASN A 109 -0.09 -9.33 -2.71
CA ASN A 109 0.74 -9.04 -3.87
C ASN A 109 2.03 -9.87 -3.92
N TYR A 110 2.54 -10.03 -5.13
CA TYR A 110 3.84 -10.61 -5.44
C TYR A 110 4.49 -9.81 -6.54
N LEU A 111 5.81 -9.65 -6.49
CA LEU A 111 6.57 -9.09 -7.58
C LEU A 111 7.23 -10.22 -8.36
N VAL A 112 7.07 -10.18 -9.68
CA VAL A 112 7.71 -11.09 -10.62
C VAL A 112 8.85 -10.30 -11.31
N PRO A 113 10.13 -10.69 -11.08
CA PRO A 113 11.28 -9.98 -11.64
C PRO A 113 11.24 -9.80 -13.15
N CYS A 114 10.81 -10.85 -13.87
CA CYS A 114 10.64 -10.85 -15.31
C CYS A 114 9.35 -11.60 -15.67
N ALA A 115 8.32 -10.87 -16.10
CA ALA A 115 7.02 -11.44 -16.44
C ALA A 115 6.78 -11.38 -17.96
N HIS A 116 6.56 -12.53 -18.57
CA HIS A 116 6.10 -12.64 -19.95
C HIS A 116 4.57 -12.70 -19.96
N ILE A 117 3.93 -11.74 -20.64
CA ILE A 117 2.47 -11.62 -20.67
C ILE A 117 2.01 -11.78 -22.12
N ARG A 118 1.49 -12.95 -22.46
CA ARG A 118 1.05 -13.29 -23.81
C ARG A 118 -0.13 -12.40 -24.22
N GLY A 119 -0.06 -11.85 -25.42
CA GLY A 119 -1.11 -10.99 -25.98
C GLY A 119 -1.16 -9.60 -25.35
N ALA A 120 -0.18 -9.23 -24.51
CA ALA A 120 -0.12 -7.88 -23.96
C ALA A 120 0.08 -6.85 -25.08
N PRO A 121 -0.69 -5.75 -25.10
CA PRO A 121 -0.49 -4.67 -26.05
C PRO A 121 0.79 -3.90 -25.72
N LYS A 122 1.19 -3.00 -26.63
CA LYS A 122 2.21 -1.99 -26.31
C LYS A 122 1.74 -1.18 -25.09
N PRO A 123 2.53 -1.08 -24.02
CA PRO A 123 2.21 -0.24 -22.86
C PRO A 123 1.96 1.21 -23.26
N ARG A 124 1.00 1.87 -22.60
CA ARG A 124 0.69 3.31 -22.79
C ARG A 124 1.80 4.26 -22.34
N LYS A 125 2.85 3.75 -21.70
CA LYS A 125 4.02 4.46 -21.20
C LYS A 125 5.24 3.56 -21.31
N ASP A 126 6.43 4.15 -21.32
CA ASP A 126 7.65 3.37 -21.26
C ASP A 126 7.74 2.60 -19.94
N VAL A 127 8.04 1.31 -20.05
CA VAL A 127 8.23 0.39 -18.92
C VAL A 127 9.49 -0.41 -19.16
N GLU A 128 10.16 -0.77 -18.08
CA GLU A 128 11.39 -1.53 -18.16
C GLU A 128 11.14 -2.95 -18.68
N ARG A 129 12.06 -3.43 -19.50
CA ARG A 129 12.04 -4.76 -20.10
C ARG A 129 13.07 -5.66 -19.40
N CYS A 130 12.88 -6.96 -19.51
CA CYS A 130 13.83 -7.97 -19.07
C CYS A 130 14.16 -8.88 -20.25
N GLU A 131 14.51 -10.15 -20.01
CA GLU A 131 14.85 -11.10 -21.06
C GLU A 131 13.74 -11.24 -22.11
N GLY A 132 14.11 -11.34 -23.39
CA GLY A 132 13.19 -11.46 -24.51
C GLY A 132 12.18 -10.31 -24.59
N ASP A 133 10.90 -10.65 -24.63
CA ASP A 133 9.78 -9.71 -24.64
C ASP A 133 9.16 -9.50 -23.24
N GLY A 134 9.86 -9.88 -22.18
CA GLY A 134 9.39 -9.80 -20.81
C GLY A 134 9.36 -8.36 -20.27
N PHE A 135 8.51 -8.15 -19.27
CA PHE A 135 8.41 -6.91 -18.50
C PHE A 135 9.13 -7.08 -17.16
N ARG A 136 9.97 -6.10 -16.81
CA ARG A 136 10.74 -6.13 -15.55
C ARG A 136 9.88 -5.66 -14.39
N ASN A 137 10.06 -6.30 -13.23
CA ASN A 137 9.47 -5.90 -11.95
C ASN A 137 7.95 -5.71 -12.02
N VAL A 138 7.22 -6.73 -12.46
CA VAL A 138 5.75 -6.66 -12.55
C VAL A 138 5.14 -7.11 -11.24
N ARG A 139 4.35 -6.24 -10.61
CA ARG A 139 3.62 -6.60 -9.39
C ARG A 139 2.26 -7.16 -9.73
N PHE A 140 2.04 -8.41 -9.35
CA PHE A 140 0.78 -9.12 -9.42
C PHE A 140 0.02 -8.89 -8.11
N LYS A 141 -1.18 -8.32 -8.21
CA LYS A 141 -2.08 -8.11 -7.07
C LYS A 141 -3.36 -8.93 -7.25
N THR A 142 -3.80 -9.57 -6.18
CA THR A 142 -5.10 -10.26 -6.14
C THR A 142 -5.71 -10.15 -4.76
N ARG A 143 -6.88 -10.75 -4.58
CA ARG A 143 -7.58 -10.84 -3.30
C ARG A 143 -8.00 -12.27 -3.03
N PRO A 144 -8.15 -12.67 -1.77
CA PRO A 144 -8.82 -13.91 -1.41
C PRO A 144 -10.21 -13.99 -2.05
N GLU A 145 -10.66 -15.21 -2.34
CA GLU A 145 -12.00 -15.44 -2.89
C GLU A 145 -13.08 -14.99 -1.89
N GLY A 146 -14.17 -14.43 -2.41
CA GLY A 146 -15.29 -13.92 -1.58
C GLY A 146 -15.09 -12.51 -1.03
N GLU A 147 -13.87 -11.98 -1.00
CA GLU A 147 -13.58 -10.61 -0.60
C GLU A 147 -14.07 -9.60 -1.65
N LYS A 148 -14.84 -8.59 -1.22
CA LYS A 148 -15.44 -7.59 -2.13
C LYS A 148 -15.04 -6.18 -1.76
N ASN A 149 -14.59 -5.39 -2.73
CA ASN A 149 -14.43 -3.94 -2.54
C ASN A 149 -15.82 -3.30 -2.38
N VAL A 150 -16.05 -2.60 -1.28
CA VAL A 150 -17.34 -1.96 -0.97
C VAL A 150 -17.25 -0.44 -0.86
N GLY A 151 -16.08 0.16 -1.13
CA GLY A 151 -15.92 1.60 -1.17
C GLY A 151 -14.54 2.07 -0.73
N ASN A 152 -14.43 3.39 -0.56
CA ASN A 152 -13.24 4.04 -0.01
C ASN A 152 -13.52 4.47 1.44
N TRP A 153 -12.47 4.74 2.21
CA TRP A 153 -12.58 5.34 3.55
C TRP A 153 -11.76 6.62 3.66
N ASN A 154 -12.23 7.54 4.51
CA ASN A 154 -11.65 8.86 4.70
C ASN A 154 -10.72 8.89 5.93
N TRP A 155 -9.57 9.55 5.81
CA TRP A 155 -8.57 9.63 6.88
C TRP A 155 -9.10 10.25 8.19
N LYS A 156 -10.04 11.19 8.12
CA LYS A 156 -10.60 11.91 9.27
C LYS A 156 -12.03 11.48 9.63
N GLN A 157 -12.73 10.82 8.70
CA GLN A 157 -14.09 10.32 8.89
C GLN A 157 -14.11 8.79 8.75
N ASN A 158 -13.65 8.11 9.80
CA ASN A 158 -13.66 6.65 9.89
C ASN A 158 -13.80 6.20 11.36
N PRO A 159 -14.17 4.93 11.62
CA PRO A 159 -14.40 4.43 12.98
C PRO A 159 -13.18 4.39 13.89
N PHE A 160 -11.96 4.55 13.33
CA PHE A 160 -10.70 4.41 14.05
C PHE A 160 -10.00 5.75 14.27
N PHE A 161 -10.54 6.86 13.78
CA PHE A 161 -9.88 8.16 13.91
C PHE A 161 -9.57 8.46 15.39
N ARG A 162 -8.32 8.84 15.68
CA ARG A 162 -7.76 9.07 17.04
C ARG A 162 -7.68 7.83 17.94
N THR A 163 -7.82 6.62 17.40
CA THR A 163 -7.42 5.39 18.10
C THR A 163 -5.91 5.19 18.02
N LYS A 164 -5.38 4.36 18.91
CA LYS A 164 -3.98 3.96 18.93
C LYS A 164 -3.56 3.27 17.63
N GLU A 165 -4.41 2.39 17.10
CA GLU A 165 -4.21 1.66 15.85
C GLU A 165 -4.18 2.59 14.65
N PHE A 166 -5.01 3.64 14.64
CA PHE A 166 -4.94 4.66 13.60
C PHE A 166 -3.68 5.52 13.71
N GLY A 167 -3.28 5.91 14.92
CA GLY A 167 -2.02 6.62 15.14
C GLY A 167 -0.82 5.80 14.66
N GLY A 168 -0.79 4.50 14.97
CA GLY A 168 0.25 3.60 14.47
C GLY A 168 0.26 3.44 12.94
N LEU A 169 -0.90 3.52 12.28
CA LEU A 169 -0.96 3.52 10.81
C LEU A 169 -0.23 4.74 10.24
N LEU A 170 -0.41 5.91 10.85
CA LEU A 170 0.28 7.14 10.45
C LEU A 170 1.78 7.04 10.72
N VAL A 171 2.20 6.47 11.85
CA VAL A 171 3.63 6.18 12.11
C VAL A 171 4.21 5.29 11.01
N MET A 172 3.48 4.26 10.56
CA MET A 172 3.92 3.44 9.44
C MET A 172 4.00 4.22 8.12
N MET A 173 3.05 5.12 7.83
CA MET A 173 3.12 5.97 6.62
C MET A 173 4.38 6.86 6.63
N ALA A 174 4.71 7.45 7.79
CA ALA A 174 5.96 8.21 7.96
C ALA A 174 7.19 7.31 7.81
N LEU A 175 7.20 6.12 8.43
CA LEU A 175 8.32 5.19 8.37
C LEU A 175 8.64 4.77 6.93
N LEU A 176 7.62 4.59 6.10
CA LEU A 176 7.73 4.23 4.69
C LEU A 176 8.09 5.43 3.79
N ASN A 177 8.07 6.67 4.30
CA ASN A 177 8.07 7.89 3.50
C ASN A 177 6.93 7.93 2.46
N ASN A 178 5.77 7.33 2.77
CA ASN A 178 4.64 7.34 1.86
C ASN A 178 3.97 8.72 1.88
N TRP A 179 4.04 9.46 0.77
CA TRP A 179 3.52 10.83 0.72
C TRP A 179 2.16 10.99 0.01
N ASP A 180 1.63 9.93 -0.61
CA ASP A 180 0.40 9.99 -1.41
C ASP A 180 -0.82 9.50 -0.63
N LEU A 181 -1.13 10.12 0.50
CA LEU A 181 -2.27 9.80 1.37
C LEU A 181 -3.60 10.33 0.80
N LYS A 182 -3.90 10.02 -0.46
CA LYS A 182 -5.20 10.32 -1.06
C LYS A 182 -6.28 9.39 -0.53
N GLU A 183 -7.51 9.87 -0.42
CA GLU A 183 -8.65 9.04 -0.02
C GLU A 183 -8.96 7.96 -1.07
N GLU A 184 -8.65 8.20 -2.34
CA GLU A 184 -8.85 7.19 -3.40
C GLU A 184 -7.91 5.98 -3.26
N ASN A 185 -6.82 6.12 -2.50
CA ASN A 185 -5.85 5.06 -2.22
C ASN A 185 -6.30 4.15 -1.06
N ASN A 186 -7.39 4.52 -0.38
CA ASN A 186 -7.94 3.81 0.75
C ASN A 186 -9.17 3.02 0.33
N LYS A 187 -9.25 1.72 0.66
CA LYS A 187 -10.37 0.85 0.30
C LYS A 187 -10.93 0.13 1.51
N ILE A 188 -12.24 -0.12 1.48
CA ILE A 188 -12.94 -0.99 2.41
C ILE A 188 -13.25 -2.28 1.67
N PHE A 189 -12.86 -3.40 2.26
CA PHE A 189 -13.18 -4.73 1.75
C PHE A 189 -14.12 -5.46 2.70
N TYR A 190 -15.22 -5.96 2.16
CA TYR A 190 -16.09 -6.87 2.89
C TYR A 190 -15.58 -8.29 2.80
N VAL A 191 -15.42 -8.94 3.95
CA VAL A 191 -15.09 -10.36 4.08
C VAL A 191 -16.28 -11.06 4.77
N PRO A 192 -16.94 -12.03 4.10
CA PRO A 192 -18.03 -12.78 4.72
C PRO A 192 -17.58 -13.50 6.00
N GLY A 193 -18.47 -13.57 6.99
CA GLY A 193 -18.22 -14.35 8.19
C GLY A 193 -18.40 -15.84 7.93
N GLU A 194 -17.61 -16.68 8.59
CA GLU A 194 -17.76 -18.13 8.51
C GLU A 194 -19.11 -18.58 9.08
N GLY A 195 -19.70 -19.64 8.50
CA GLY A 195 -20.94 -20.23 8.98
C GLY A 195 -22.16 -19.29 9.02
N GLY A 196 -22.14 -18.19 8.25
CA GLY A 196 -23.19 -17.18 8.29
C GLY A 196 -23.07 -16.17 9.45
N GLY A 197 -21.94 -16.16 10.15
CA GLY A 197 -21.60 -15.14 11.14
C GLY A 197 -21.48 -13.73 10.54
N ARG A 198 -21.43 -12.72 11.42
CA ARG A 198 -21.22 -11.33 11.01
C ARG A 198 -19.89 -11.21 10.27
N GLY A 199 -19.92 -10.63 9.06
CA GLY A 199 -18.72 -10.38 8.27
C GLY A 199 -17.89 -9.22 8.79
N GLU A 200 -16.81 -8.92 8.09
CA GLU A 200 -15.87 -7.85 8.42
C GLU A 200 -15.82 -6.80 7.33
N LEU A 201 -15.58 -5.55 7.73
CA LEU A 201 -15.23 -4.45 6.85
C LEU A 201 -13.77 -4.12 7.12
N ARG A 202 -12.86 -4.60 6.27
CA ARG A 202 -11.42 -4.39 6.39
C ARG A 202 -11.00 -3.08 5.73
N TYR A 203 -10.44 -2.16 6.52
CA TYR A 203 -9.98 -0.85 6.08
C TYR A 203 -8.51 -0.94 5.71
N MET A 204 -8.18 -0.75 4.44
CA MET A 204 -6.82 -0.93 3.92
C MET A 204 -6.34 0.33 3.21
N VAL A 205 -5.04 0.60 3.31
CA VAL A 205 -4.31 1.48 2.38
C VAL A 205 -3.81 0.60 1.23
N THR A 206 -4.25 0.88 0.01
CA THR A 206 -4.09 0.00 -1.17
C THR A 206 -3.19 0.56 -2.27
N ASP A 207 -2.64 1.76 -2.06
CA ASP A 207 -1.56 2.32 -2.88
C ASP A 207 -0.48 2.88 -1.94
N LEU A 208 0.56 2.08 -1.77
CA LEU A 208 1.78 2.33 -1.01
C LEU A 208 2.99 2.52 -1.93
N GLY A 209 2.80 2.56 -3.26
CA GLY A 209 3.88 2.63 -4.24
C GLY A 209 4.64 3.96 -4.27
N ALA A 210 4.08 5.00 -3.65
CA ALA A 210 4.71 6.29 -3.42
C ALA A 210 5.56 6.31 -2.13
N SER A 211 6.27 5.21 -1.85
CA SER A 211 7.11 5.00 -0.66
C SER A 211 8.59 4.83 -1.03
N PHE A 212 9.44 4.74 0.00
CA PHE A 212 10.88 4.46 -0.11
C PHE A 212 11.58 5.40 -1.08
N GLY A 213 11.28 6.69 -0.97
CA GLY A 213 12.03 7.77 -1.62
C GLY A 213 12.05 8.99 -0.71
N GLN A 214 12.37 10.14 -1.30
CA GLN A 214 12.37 11.43 -0.63
C GLN A 214 10.94 11.91 -0.34
N VAL A 215 10.69 12.29 0.92
CA VAL A 215 9.36 12.72 1.39
C VAL A 215 9.25 14.23 1.59
N LYS A 216 10.34 14.89 1.99
CA LYS A 216 10.37 16.34 2.24
C LYS A 216 11.48 16.98 1.41
N VAL A 217 11.12 18.10 0.79
CA VAL A 217 12.04 18.95 0.03
C VAL A 217 11.83 20.37 0.51
N ASN A 218 12.90 21.03 0.95
CA ASN A 218 12.88 22.41 1.45
C ASN A 218 12.79 23.43 0.30
N ALA A 219 11.77 23.27 -0.54
CA ALA A 219 11.43 24.18 -1.63
C ALA A 219 9.90 24.34 -1.67
N PRO A 220 9.36 25.44 -1.11
CA PRO A 220 7.94 25.75 -1.22
C PRO A 220 7.53 25.72 -2.69
N VAL A 221 6.36 25.12 -2.99
CA VAL A 221 5.79 24.94 -4.35
C VAL A 221 6.49 23.87 -5.22
N LEU A 222 7.82 23.72 -5.19
CA LEU A 222 8.54 22.74 -6.02
C LEU A 222 8.57 21.31 -5.44
N TRP A 223 8.16 21.12 -4.18
CA TRP A 223 8.14 19.80 -3.54
C TRP A 223 7.40 18.73 -4.33
N ARG A 224 6.34 19.09 -5.08
CA ARG A 224 5.56 18.14 -5.89
C ARG A 224 6.34 17.57 -7.09
N ILE A 225 7.37 18.28 -7.52
CA ILE A 225 8.23 17.91 -8.67
C ILE A 225 9.50 17.23 -8.17
N LEU A 226 10.01 17.65 -7.01
CA LEU A 226 11.29 17.18 -6.47
C LEU A 226 11.19 15.89 -5.66
N ARG A 227 9.98 15.45 -5.25
CA ARG A 227 9.81 14.15 -4.61
C ARG A 227 9.93 13.00 -5.59
N ASN A 228 10.47 11.90 -5.09
CA ASN A 228 10.51 10.65 -5.81
C ASN A 228 9.85 9.54 -4.99
N ARG A 229 9.97 8.32 -5.52
CA ARG A 229 9.48 7.08 -4.97
C ARG A 229 10.40 5.99 -5.48
N ASN A 230 10.54 4.90 -4.73
CA ASN A 230 11.42 3.82 -5.11
C ASN A 230 12.87 4.30 -5.40
N ASP A 231 13.40 5.15 -4.52
CA ASP A 231 14.78 5.66 -4.54
C ASP A 231 15.46 5.33 -3.20
N PRO A 232 16.20 4.20 -3.13
CA PRO A 232 16.81 3.72 -1.88
C PRO A 232 17.80 4.70 -1.24
N GLN A 233 18.55 5.45 -2.06
CA GLN A 233 19.56 6.40 -1.58
C GLN A 233 18.90 7.60 -0.91
N ASP A 234 17.89 8.15 -1.54
CA ASP A 234 17.15 9.29 -0.99
C ASP A 234 16.37 8.91 0.26
N TYR A 235 15.73 7.73 0.28
CA TYR A 235 15.05 7.23 1.48
C TYR A 235 15.99 7.07 2.68
N ALA A 236 17.17 6.49 2.45
CA ALA A 236 18.14 6.25 3.51
C ALA A 236 18.82 7.53 4.00
N ARG A 237 18.87 8.57 3.17
CA ARG A 237 19.43 9.88 3.53
C ARG A 237 18.44 10.76 4.30
N ASP A 238 17.15 10.67 3.97
CA ASP A 238 16.12 11.47 4.64
C ASP A 238 16.08 11.15 6.14
N PRO A 239 16.15 12.18 7.02
CA PRO A 239 15.81 12.01 8.43
C PRO A 239 14.42 11.40 8.58
N PHE A 240 14.17 10.78 9.73
CA PHE A 240 12.86 10.21 10.03
C PHE A 240 12.09 11.02 11.05
N LEU A 241 12.73 11.36 12.17
CA LEU A 241 12.17 12.28 13.16
C LEU A 241 12.77 13.68 12.97
N GLU A 242 11.94 14.71 13.10
CA GLU A 242 12.38 16.10 13.23
C GLU A 242 12.63 16.48 14.69
N ASP A 243 11.71 16.12 15.58
CA ASP A 243 11.79 16.45 17.00
C ASP A 243 10.86 15.55 17.83
N VAL A 244 11.10 15.49 19.14
CA VAL A 244 10.20 14.89 20.13
C VAL A 244 9.99 15.90 21.26
N LYS A 245 8.81 16.51 21.31
CA LYS A 245 8.53 17.62 22.22
C LYS A 245 7.10 17.57 22.76
N GLY A 246 6.96 17.82 24.07
CA GLY A 246 5.65 17.89 24.72
C GLY A 246 4.84 16.60 24.62
N GLY A 247 5.51 15.43 24.63
CA GLY A 247 4.87 14.12 24.51
C GLY A 247 4.46 13.73 23.09
N ARG A 248 4.80 14.54 22.08
CA ARG A 248 4.53 14.29 20.66
C ARG A 248 5.80 14.02 19.88
N VAL A 249 5.64 13.28 18.77
CA VAL A 249 6.70 12.98 17.80
C VAL A 249 6.41 13.77 16.52
N ASN A 250 7.36 14.60 16.12
CA ASN A 250 7.31 15.31 14.85
C ASN A 250 8.11 14.51 13.82
N PHE A 251 7.46 14.04 12.77
CA PHE A 251 8.12 13.32 11.68
C PHE A 251 8.73 14.29 10.68
N PHE A 252 9.85 13.89 10.08
CA PHE A 252 10.38 14.51 8.87
C PHE A 252 9.49 14.18 7.69
N TYR A 253 8.34 14.87 7.62
CA TYR A 253 7.29 14.55 6.69
C TYR A 253 6.74 15.82 6.05
N THR A 254 6.47 15.74 4.76
CA THR A 254 5.60 16.67 4.07
C THR A 254 4.81 15.84 3.09
N GLY A 255 3.53 16.14 2.84
CA GLY A 255 2.73 15.33 1.93
C GLY A 255 1.27 15.67 1.92
N LYS A 256 0.49 14.88 1.19
CA LYS A 256 -0.96 14.97 1.28
C LYS A 256 -1.37 14.60 2.72
N GLN A 257 -2.37 15.30 3.24
CA GLN A 257 -2.88 15.12 4.60
C GLN A 257 -1.76 15.23 5.66
N GLY A 258 -0.81 16.15 5.48
CA GLY A 258 0.33 16.33 6.40
C GLY A 258 -0.10 16.67 7.83
N ASP A 259 -1.25 17.31 7.99
CA ASP A 259 -1.82 17.65 9.30
C ASP A 259 -2.29 16.43 10.11
N LEU A 260 -2.40 15.25 9.49
CA LEU A 260 -2.64 14.01 10.24
C LEU A 260 -1.49 13.67 11.18
N PHE A 261 -0.28 14.16 10.90
CA PHE A 261 0.93 13.82 11.66
C PHE A 261 1.18 14.78 12.82
N ASP A 262 0.43 15.87 12.94
CA ASP A 262 0.67 16.94 13.93
C ASP A 262 0.41 16.49 15.38
N ASP A 263 -0.41 15.44 15.57
CA ASP A 263 -0.90 14.99 16.88
C ASP A 263 -0.46 13.56 17.25
N ILE A 264 0.61 13.04 16.64
CA ILE A 264 1.10 11.70 16.98
C ILE A 264 1.86 11.72 18.31
N GLY A 265 1.37 10.95 19.27
CA GLY A 265 1.99 10.79 20.58
C GLY A 265 3.19 9.85 20.58
N VAL A 266 4.02 9.99 21.62
CA VAL A 266 5.14 9.08 21.89
C VAL A 266 4.67 7.64 22.10
N ASP A 267 3.46 7.44 22.65
CA ASP A 267 2.93 6.11 22.94
C ASP A 267 2.59 5.32 21.67
N GLU A 268 1.98 5.96 20.67
CA GLU A 268 1.72 5.34 19.36
C GLU A 268 3.03 5.04 18.63
N ALA A 269 3.98 5.99 18.64
CA ALA A 269 5.28 5.84 18.01
C ALA A 269 6.07 4.67 18.62
N ARG A 270 6.16 4.63 19.96
CA ARG A 270 6.86 3.56 20.69
C ARG A 270 6.16 2.21 20.52
N TRP A 271 4.83 2.19 20.47
CA TRP A 271 4.08 0.96 20.22
C TRP A 271 4.43 0.31 18.89
N ILE A 272 4.47 1.09 17.79
CA ILE A 272 4.92 0.58 16.49
C ILE A 272 6.39 0.19 16.51
N GLY A 273 7.26 0.99 17.14
CA GLY A 273 8.68 0.64 17.32
C GLY A 273 8.85 -0.70 18.05
N ASN A 274 8.05 -0.96 19.07
CA ASN A 274 8.06 -2.22 19.83
C ASN A 274 7.53 -3.43 19.03
N LEU A 275 6.57 -3.23 18.12
CA LEU A 275 6.13 -4.30 17.21
C LEU A 275 7.22 -4.60 16.17
N LEU A 276 7.78 -3.58 15.54
CA LEU A 276 8.78 -3.72 14.49
C LEU A 276 10.14 -4.24 15.00
N SER A 277 10.53 -3.89 16.23
CA SER A 277 11.78 -4.36 16.83
C SER A 277 11.81 -5.88 17.04
N LYS A 278 10.65 -6.55 17.07
CA LYS A 278 10.55 -8.01 17.10
C LYS A 278 10.91 -8.69 15.78
N LEU A 279 10.94 -7.95 14.67
CA LEU A 279 11.39 -8.46 13.38
C LEU A 279 12.91 -8.54 13.37
N SER A 280 13.46 -9.67 12.91
CA SER A 280 14.90 -9.80 12.63
C SER A 280 15.32 -8.96 11.42
N ASP A 281 16.62 -8.64 11.33
CA ASP A 281 17.17 -7.95 10.15
C ASP A 281 16.94 -8.74 8.87
N ARG A 282 16.97 -10.07 8.97
CA ARG A 282 16.62 -10.95 7.86
C ARG A 282 15.17 -10.75 7.42
N GLN A 283 14.20 -10.70 8.35
CA GLN A 283 12.79 -10.48 7.98
C GLN A 283 12.59 -9.11 7.32
N ILE A 284 13.23 -8.05 7.80
CA ILE A 284 13.17 -6.73 7.16
C ILE A 284 13.78 -6.80 5.76
N GLY A 285 14.96 -7.42 5.62
CA GLY A 285 15.60 -7.64 4.32
C GLY A 285 14.72 -8.43 3.36
N ASP A 286 14.00 -9.43 3.86
CA ASP A 286 13.11 -10.30 3.09
C ASP A 286 11.96 -9.53 2.43
N ALA A 287 11.46 -8.46 3.06
CA ALA A 287 10.48 -7.57 2.44
C ALA A 287 11.01 -6.92 1.15
N PHE A 288 12.27 -6.49 1.16
CA PHE A 288 12.93 -5.88 0.01
C PHE A 288 13.43 -6.93 -1.00
N ARG A 289 13.90 -8.10 -0.55
CA ARG A 289 14.25 -9.21 -1.46
C ARG A 289 13.03 -9.67 -2.25
N ALA A 290 11.85 -9.73 -1.64
CA ALA A 290 10.59 -10.05 -2.33
C ALA A 290 10.19 -9.02 -3.39
N ALA A 291 10.67 -7.78 -3.26
CA ALA A 291 10.48 -6.71 -4.21
C ALA A 291 11.60 -6.62 -5.27
N ASN A 292 12.48 -7.63 -5.36
CA ASN A 292 13.55 -7.72 -6.35
C ASN A 292 14.50 -6.50 -6.36
N TYR A 293 14.72 -5.87 -5.21
CA TYR A 293 15.83 -4.92 -5.05
C TYR A 293 17.16 -5.65 -5.15
N THR A 294 18.19 -4.96 -5.63
CA THR A 294 19.55 -5.50 -5.66
C THR A 294 20.06 -5.76 -4.23
N PRO A 295 21.07 -6.64 -4.03
CA PRO A 295 21.62 -6.89 -2.71
C PRO A 295 22.13 -5.64 -1.99
N GLU A 296 22.65 -4.66 -2.72
CA GLU A 296 23.08 -3.38 -2.16
C GLU A 296 21.91 -2.53 -1.67
N GLU A 297 20.88 -2.38 -2.50
CA GLU A 297 19.66 -1.66 -2.14
C GLU A 297 18.94 -2.33 -0.97
N VAL A 298 18.90 -3.67 -0.92
CA VAL A 298 18.32 -4.42 0.22
C VAL A 298 19.06 -4.08 1.51
N ARG A 299 20.40 -4.07 1.52
CA ARG A 299 21.18 -3.69 2.72
C ARG A 299 20.88 -2.25 3.13
N LEU A 300 20.86 -1.33 2.17
CA LEU A 300 20.61 0.09 2.42
C LEU A 300 19.21 0.34 3.00
N LEU A 301 18.18 -0.16 2.34
CA LEU A 301 16.79 -0.02 2.74
C LEU A 301 16.52 -0.68 4.10
N SER A 302 17.04 -1.88 4.32
CA SER A 302 16.86 -2.59 5.59
C SER A 302 17.56 -1.89 6.74
N GLY A 303 18.79 -1.38 6.51
CA GLY A 303 19.52 -0.60 7.50
C GLY A 303 18.80 0.69 7.86
N ALA A 304 18.28 1.41 6.86
CA ALA A 304 17.48 2.62 7.07
C ALA A 304 16.20 2.31 7.87
N VAL A 305 15.44 1.28 7.49
CA VAL A 305 14.25 0.85 8.25
C VAL A 305 14.61 0.49 9.68
N ARG A 306 15.69 -0.27 9.90
CA ARG A 306 16.15 -0.62 11.26
C ARG A 306 16.52 0.62 12.08
N ALA A 307 17.21 1.59 11.49
CA ALA A 307 17.55 2.84 12.17
C ALA A 307 16.28 3.59 12.62
N ARG A 308 15.28 3.71 11.74
CA ARG A 308 13.99 4.33 12.05
C ARG A 308 13.23 3.58 13.15
N ILE A 309 13.26 2.24 13.14
CA ILE A 309 12.67 1.42 14.21
C ILE A 309 13.34 1.71 15.56
N ASN A 310 14.67 1.84 15.58
CA ASN A 310 15.41 2.15 16.80
C ASN A 310 15.10 3.56 17.31
N GLU A 311 14.94 4.54 16.41
CA GLU A 311 14.47 5.88 16.77
C GLU A 311 13.09 5.80 17.46
N LEU A 312 12.12 5.10 16.87
CA LEU A 312 10.78 4.89 17.46
C LEU A 312 10.84 4.20 18.84
N ALA A 313 11.66 3.16 18.98
CA ALA A 313 11.78 2.45 20.26
C ALA A 313 12.41 3.33 21.35
N SER A 314 13.25 4.30 20.96
CA SER A 314 13.95 5.21 21.86
C SER A 314 13.19 6.49 22.22
N VAL A 315 12.11 6.84 21.50
CA VAL A 315 11.37 8.07 21.78
C VAL A 315 10.88 8.08 23.23
N GLY A 316 11.12 9.19 23.94
CA GLY A 316 10.75 9.37 25.35
C GLY A 316 11.56 8.54 26.37
N GLY A 317 12.67 7.91 25.97
CA GLY A 317 13.71 7.46 26.89
C GLY A 317 14.57 8.65 27.36
N PRO A 318 15.39 8.51 28.43
CA PRO A 318 16.31 9.57 28.84
C PRO A 318 17.25 9.90 27.66
N THR A 319 17.19 11.15 27.19
CA THR A 319 18.05 11.64 26.11
C THR A 319 19.51 11.47 26.54
N THR A 320 20.21 10.48 26.00
CA THR A 320 21.67 10.49 26.05
C THR A 320 22.11 11.64 25.15
N ALA A 321 22.51 12.74 25.78
CA ALA A 321 23.18 13.84 25.11
C ALA A 321 24.32 13.27 24.26
N ARG A 322 24.28 13.55 22.95
CA ARG A 322 25.42 13.37 22.06
C ARG A 322 26.25 14.64 22.08
#